data_AF-A0A2S2C6Q8-F1
#
_entry.id   AF-A0A2S2C6Q8-F1
#
_cell.length_a   1.000
_cell.length_b   1.000
_cell.length_c   1.000
_cell.angle_alpha   90.00
_cell.angle_beta   90.00
_cell.angle_gamma   90.00
#
_symmetry.space_group_name_H-M   'P 1'
#
loop_
_entity.id
_entity.type
_entity.pdbx_description
1 polymer ?
#
loop_
_entity_poly.entity_id
_entity_poly.type
_entity_poly.pdbx_seq_one_letter_code
_entity_poly.pdbx_strand_id
1 'polypeptide(L)'
;MSTDIEITAGGRRIPPLLGVICPAALWLGLLGPAGAYVPAQASTNSPAMDLTFAGLAAASVGSPSFLQAAYFSWLGWVFATASTVLAIATVRTCTRVLSGICVLAGVFQAVVTVFAMKGPLSWSVLMSGIGNTRLGAALVFLGFIALIAIGFLGLGAAASACESQAPVTTSV
;
A
#
# COMPACT_ATOMS: atom_id res chain seq x y z
N MET A 1 -26.20 5.09 -42.95
CA MET A 1 -26.21 4.83 -41.50
C MET A 1 -24.80 4.37 -41.15
N SER A 2 -23.90 5.34 -40.91
CA SER A 2 -22.47 5.11 -40.71
C SER A 2 -22.25 4.73 -39.25
N THR A 3 -21.80 3.50 -39.01
CA THR A 3 -21.26 3.08 -37.72
C THR A 3 -19.83 3.56 -37.66
N ASP A 4 -19.65 4.78 -37.16
CA ASP A 4 -18.33 5.32 -36.87
C ASP A 4 -17.75 4.50 -35.71
N ILE A 5 -16.81 3.62 -36.06
CA ILE A 5 -15.96 2.89 -35.13
C ILE A 5 -15.08 3.94 -34.47
N GLU A 6 -15.49 4.37 -33.28
CA GLU A 6 -14.71 5.24 -32.40
C GLU A 6 -13.45 4.48 -31.98
N ILE A 7 -12.39 4.63 -32.78
CA ILE A 7 -11.03 4.22 -32.44
C ILE A 7 -10.68 4.98 -31.16
N THR A 8 -10.86 4.32 -30.03
CA THR A 8 -10.52 4.86 -28.72
C THR A 8 -9.00 4.94 -28.67
N ALA A 9 -8.46 6.11 -28.99
CA ALA A 9 -7.04 6.42 -28.79
C ALA A 9 -6.68 6.00 -27.36
N GLY A 10 -5.72 5.08 -27.24
CA GLY A 10 -5.42 4.30 -26.04
C GLY A 10 -4.87 5.11 -24.88
N GLY A 11 -5.69 5.99 -24.30
CA GLY A 11 -5.43 6.57 -22.99
C GLY A 11 -5.59 5.47 -21.94
N ARG A 12 -4.47 4.98 -21.39
CA ARG A 12 -4.47 4.08 -20.23
C ARG A 12 -5.19 4.75 -19.07
N ARG A 13 -6.49 4.52 -18.93
CA ARG A 13 -7.26 4.95 -17.75
C ARG A 13 -6.87 4.05 -16.59
N ILE A 14 -6.54 4.63 -15.44
CA ILE A 14 -6.36 3.87 -14.21
C ILE A 14 -7.72 3.23 -13.91
N PRO A 15 -7.83 1.90 -13.80
CA PRO A 15 -9.11 1.27 -13.53
C PRO A 15 -9.62 1.76 -12.16
N PRO A 16 -10.85 2.28 -12.07
CA PRO A 16 -11.38 2.83 -10.81
C PRO A 16 -11.42 1.79 -9.69
N LEU A 17 -11.49 0.52 -10.07
CA LEU A 17 -11.36 -0.64 -9.19
C LEU A 17 -10.08 -0.62 -8.35
N LEU A 18 -8.93 -0.20 -8.89
CA LEU A 18 -7.68 -0.12 -8.11
C LEU A 18 -7.78 0.90 -6.96
N GLY A 19 -8.48 2.02 -7.19
CA GLY A 19 -8.73 3.04 -6.17
C GLY A 19 -9.58 2.55 -5.00
N VAL A 20 -10.34 1.46 -5.17
CA VAL A 20 -11.16 0.83 -4.13
C VAL A 20 -10.46 -0.39 -3.55
N ILE A 21 -9.78 -1.19 -4.36
CA ILE A 21 -9.04 -2.39 -3.93
C ILE A 21 -7.92 -2.03 -2.96
N CYS A 22 -7.17 -0.94 -3.23
CA CYS A 22 -6.08 -0.51 -2.35
C CYS A 22 -6.57 -0.20 -0.92
N PRO A 23 -7.54 0.71 -0.69
CA PRO A 23 -8.06 0.94 0.65
C PRO A 23 -8.78 -0.28 1.20
N ALA A 24 -9.56 -1.01 0.40
CA ALA A 24 -10.23 -2.22 0.89
C ALA A 24 -9.22 -3.25 1.43
N ALA A 25 -8.10 -3.49 0.73
CA ALA A 25 -7.05 -4.39 1.19
C ALA A 25 -6.37 -3.89 2.47
N LEU A 26 -6.07 -2.59 2.58
CA LEU A 26 -5.46 -2.01 3.78
C LEU A 26 -6.40 -2.10 4.99
N TRP A 27 -7.66 -1.70 4.82
CA TRP A 27 -8.64 -1.70 5.89
C TRP A 27 -9.09 -3.12 6.27
N LEU A 28 -9.22 -4.04 5.31
CA LEU A 28 -9.44 -5.46 5.62
C LEU A 28 -8.21 -6.12 6.24
N GLY A 29 -7.00 -5.68 5.91
CA GLY A 29 -5.78 -6.14 6.58
C GLY A 29 -5.72 -5.68 8.04
N LEU A 30 -6.20 -4.47 8.32
CA LEU A 30 -6.22 -3.87 9.65
C LEU A 30 -7.41 -4.31 10.51
N LEU A 31 -8.60 -4.44 9.91
CA LEU A 31 -9.86 -4.74 10.61
C LEU A 31 -10.33 -6.19 10.43
N GLY A 32 -9.69 -6.95 9.52
CA GLY A 32 -10.16 -8.28 9.14
C GLY A 32 -9.93 -9.35 10.20
N PRO A 33 -10.73 -10.42 10.17
CA PRO A 33 -10.68 -11.51 11.13
C PRO A 33 -9.57 -12.49 10.77
N ALA A 34 -8.32 -12.12 11.01
CA ALA A 34 -7.17 -13.04 11.06
C ALA A 34 -5.93 -12.27 11.52
N GLY A 35 -5.65 -12.30 12.83
CA GLY A 35 -4.53 -11.59 13.45
C GLY A 35 -3.17 -11.85 12.84
N ALA A 36 -2.18 -11.02 13.13
CA ALA A 36 -0.82 -11.21 12.62
C ALA A 36 -0.12 -12.24 13.50
N TYR A 37 0.49 -13.30 12.94
CA TYR A 37 1.49 -14.06 13.68
C TYR A 37 2.77 -13.22 13.69
N VAL A 38 2.93 -12.37 14.71
CA VAL A 38 4.17 -11.63 14.91
C VAL A 38 5.09 -12.52 15.77
N PRO A 39 6.24 -12.96 15.26
CA PRO A 39 7.24 -13.65 16.08
C PRO A 39 7.88 -12.77 17.17
N ALA A 40 7.43 -11.52 17.33
CA ALA A 40 8.01 -10.52 18.23
C ALA A 40 7.96 -10.90 19.71
N GLN A 41 7.24 -11.97 20.08
CA GLN A 41 7.36 -12.59 21.40
C GLN A 41 7.47 -14.12 21.32
N ALA A 42 8.54 -14.61 20.68
CA ALA A 42 8.91 -16.03 20.78
C ALA A 42 9.11 -16.53 22.23
N SER A 43 9.35 -15.61 23.18
CA SER A 43 9.57 -15.92 24.60
C SER A 43 8.30 -16.22 25.39
N THR A 44 7.11 -15.81 24.95
CA THR A 44 5.86 -15.94 25.73
C THR A 44 4.86 -16.95 25.15
N ASN A 45 5.10 -17.52 23.95
CA ASN A 45 4.16 -18.43 23.27
C ASN A 45 2.70 -17.91 23.24
N SER A 46 2.51 -16.59 23.32
CA SER A 46 1.18 -16.00 23.32
C SER A 46 0.60 -16.03 21.90
N PRO A 47 -0.68 -16.41 21.72
CA PRO A 47 -1.34 -16.26 20.44
C PRO A 47 -1.25 -14.79 20.02
N ALA A 48 -0.79 -14.61 18.78
CA ALA A 48 -0.45 -13.31 18.26
C ALA A 48 -1.72 -12.51 17.92
N MET A 49 -1.76 -11.28 18.43
CA MET A 49 -2.95 -10.45 18.52
C MET A 49 -3.50 -10.05 17.14
N ASP A 50 -4.81 -9.80 17.09
CA ASP A 50 -5.43 -9.19 15.92
C ASP A 50 -4.80 -7.82 15.62
N LEU A 51 -4.63 -7.46 14.34
CA LEU A 51 -4.20 -6.11 13.92
C LEU A 51 -5.32 -5.06 14.14
N THR A 52 -6.30 -5.36 14.99
CA THR A 52 -7.35 -4.46 15.42
C THR A 52 -6.80 -3.45 16.42
N PHE A 53 -7.48 -2.31 16.59
CA PHE A 53 -7.04 -1.23 17.50
C PHE A 53 -6.70 -1.74 18.91
N ALA A 54 -7.52 -2.67 19.43
CA ALA A 54 -7.32 -3.26 20.75
C ALA A 54 -6.10 -4.21 20.81
N GLY A 55 -5.90 -5.06 19.80
CA GLY A 55 -4.76 -5.98 19.74
C GLY A 55 -3.43 -5.26 19.47
N LEU A 56 -3.47 -4.24 18.63
CA LEU A 56 -2.39 -3.31 18.33
C LEU A 56 -1.93 -2.53 19.58
N ALA A 57 -2.89 -1.92 20.30
CA ALA A 57 -2.61 -1.21 21.55
C ALA A 57 -2.03 -2.15 22.63
N ALA A 58 -2.58 -3.35 22.79
CA ALA A 58 -2.06 -4.33 23.75
C ALA A 58 -0.64 -4.82 23.37
N ALA A 59 -0.35 -5.00 22.07
CA ALA A 59 0.99 -5.37 21.59
C ALA A 59 2.05 -4.27 21.80
N SER A 60 1.64 -3.00 21.82
CA SER A 60 2.55 -1.87 22.02
C SER A 60 3.18 -1.86 23.43
N VAL A 61 2.47 -2.38 24.44
CA VAL A 61 2.93 -2.41 25.85
C VAL A 61 4.11 -3.37 26.06
N GLY A 62 4.22 -4.42 25.26
CA GLY A 62 5.30 -5.42 25.32
C GLY A 62 6.33 -5.29 24.20
N SER A 63 6.33 -4.20 23.45
CA SER A 63 7.16 -4.03 22.26
C SER A 63 8.60 -3.64 22.62
N PRO A 64 9.60 -4.45 22.25
CA PRO A 64 11.00 -4.22 22.62
C PRO A 64 11.69 -3.10 21.82
N SER A 65 11.01 -2.49 20.83
CA SER A 65 11.54 -1.36 20.07
C SER A 65 10.50 -0.23 19.93
N PHE A 66 10.98 1.01 20.00
CA PHE A 66 10.15 2.22 19.88
C PHE A 66 9.39 2.25 18.54
N LEU A 67 10.03 1.86 17.45
CA LEU A 67 9.42 1.84 16.12
C LEU A 67 8.26 0.85 16.03
N GLN A 68 8.41 -0.32 16.65
CA GLN A 68 7.37 -1.34 16.72
C GLN A 68 6.19 -0.88 17.59
N ALA A 69 6.46 -0.26 18.74
CA ALA A 69 5.43 0.32 19.60
C ALA A 69 4.67 1.45 18.89
N ALA A 70 5.36 2.33 18.16
CA ALA A 70 4.75 3.40 17.39
C ALA A 70 3.90 2.87 16.21
N TYR A 71 4.44 1.90 15.47
CA TYR A 71 3.72 1.20 14.39
C TYR A 71 2.43 0.57 14.88
N PHE A 72 2.52 -0.20 15.96
CA PHE A 72 1.38 -0.87 16.53
C PHE A 72 0.45 0.04 17.35
N SER A 73 0.78 1.30 17.60
CA SER A 73 -0.17 2.21 18.28
C SER A 73 -0.92 3.10 17.30
N TRP A 74 -0.21 3.85 16.46
CA TRP A 74 -0.82 4.89 15.63
C TRP A 74 -0.36 4.88 14.18
N LEU A 75 0.87 4.43 13.91
CA LEU A 75 1.49 4.54 12.58
C LEU A 75 0.78 3.67 11.53
N GLY A 76 0.32 2.47 11.89
CA GLY A 76 -0.47 1.62 10.99
C GLY A 76 -1.75 2.31 10.49
N TRP A 77 -2.45 3.03 11.37
CA TRP A 77 -3.66 3.78 11.04
C TRP A 77 -3.37 4.99 10.16
N VAL A 78 -2.28 5.69 10.45
CA VAL A 78 -1.81 6.81 9.62
C VAL A 78 -1.45 6.32 8.22
N PHE A 79 -0.79 5.16 8.10
CA PHE A 79 -0.47 4.57 6.81
C PHE A 79 -1.72 4.16 6.03
N ALA A 80 -2.68 3.48 6.68
CA ALA A 80 -3.94 3.12 6.04
C ALA A 80 -4.71 4.37 5.55
N THR A 81 -4.80 5.41 6.38
CA THR A 81 -5.49 6.66 6.07
C THR A 81 -4.79 7.43 4.96
N ALA A 82 -3.48 7.63 5.07
CA ALA A 82 -2.68 8.34 4.07
C ALA A 82 -2.77 7.64 2.71
N SER A 83 -2.58 6.32 2.67
CA SER A 83 -2.66 5.54 1.43
C SER A 83 -4.04 5.56 0.80
N THR A 84 -5.10 5.57 1.61
CA THR A 84 -6.47 5.75 1.12
C THR A 84 -6.64 7.10 0.42
N VAL A 85 -6.20 8.19 1.06
CA VAL A 85 -6.28 9.54 0.51
C VAL A 85 -5.45 9.65 -0.77
N LEU A 86 -4.21 9.15 -0.76
CA LEU A 86 -3.33 9.18 -1.93
C LEU A 86 -3.89 8.38 -3.12
N ALA A 87 -4.42 7.19 -2.87
CA ALA A 87 -5.03 6.36 -3.91
C ALA A 87 -6.22 7.09 -4.56
N ILE A 88 -7.14 7.63 -3.75
CA ILE A 88 -8.31 8.37 -4.26
C ILE A 88 -7.88 9.64 -5.01
N ALA A 89 -6.96 10.42 -4.44
CA ALA A 89 -6.48 11.65 -5.05
C ALA A 89 -5.82 11.39 -6.40
N THR A 90 -4.99 10.35 -6.49
CA THR A 90 -4.25 10.00 -7.72
C THR A 90 -5.19 9.50 -8.81
N VAL A 91 -6.18 8.66 -8.45
CA VAL A 91 -7.21 8.20 -9.40
C VAL A 91 -8.05 9.37 -9.95
N ARG A 92 -8.30 10.41 -9.15
CA ARG A 92 -9.12 11.57 -9.57
C ARG A 92 -8.35 12.60 -10.39
N THR A 93 -7.08 12.84 -10.07
CA THR A 93 -6.32 13.96 -10.64
C THR A 93 -5.29 13.55 -11.68
N CYS A 94 -4.83 12.30 -11.68
CA CYS A 94 -3.87 11.75 -12.63
C CYS A 94 -2.59 12.61 -12.82
N THR A 95 -2.14 13.34 -11.80
CA THR A 95 -0.93 14.17 -11.91
C THR A 95 0.34 13.33 -11.73
N ARG A 96 1.41 13.67 -12.46
CA ARG A 96 2.73 13.00 -12.30
C ARG A 96 3.25 13.11 -10.88
N VAL A 97 3.05 14.27 -10.24
CA VAL A 97 3.51 14.54 -8.88
C VAL A 97 2.82 13.60 -7.88
N LEU A 98 1.48 13.54 -7.87
CA LEU A 98 0.76 12.64 -6.95
C LEU A 98 1.07 11.17 -7.22
N SER A 99 1.25 10.80 -8.49
CA SER A 99 1.63 9.45 -8.89
C SER A 99 3.02 9.06 -8.36
N GLY A 100 3.99 9.97 -8.45
CA GLY A 100 5.33 9.80 -7.87
C GLY A 100 5.28 9.71 -6.34
N ILE A 101 4.46 10.54 -5.68
CA ILE A 101 4.27 10.46 -4.22
C ILE A 101 3.64 9.11 -3.84
N CYS A 102 2.70 8.55 -4.60
CA CYS A 102 2.13 7.22 -4.32
C CYS A 102 3.18 6.11 -4.33
N VAL A 103 4.09 6.12 -5.32
CA VAL A 103 5.19 5.14 -5.38
C VAL A 103 6.09 5.28 -4.15
N LEU A 104 6.54 6.51 -3.86
CA LEU A 104 7.42 6.78 -2.72
C LEU A 104 6.76 6.43 -1.39
N ALA A 105 5.50 6.81 -1.20
CA ALA A 105 4.73 6.52 0.01
C ALA A 105 4.54 5.01 0.20
N GLY A 106 4.17 4.28 -0.86
CA GLY A 106 4.00 2.83 -0.78
C GLY A 106 5.29 2.10 -0.43
N VAL A 107 6.41 2.47 -1.05
CA VAL A 107 7.73 1.91 -0.74
C VAL A 107 8.13 2.24 0.70
N PHE A 108 8.00 3.50 1.11
CA PHE A 108 8.33 3.94 2.47
C PHE A 108 7.51 3.20 3.52
N GLN A 109 6.19 3.08 3.34
CA GLN A 109 5.32 2.38 4.26
C GLN A 109 5.62 0.89 4.34
N ALA A 110 5.95 0.25 3.20
CA ALA A 110 6.37 -1.14 3.18
C ALA A 110 7.67 -1.35 3.97
N VAL A 111 8.67 -0.48 3.76
CA VAL A 111 9.95 -0.54 4.49
C VAL A 111 9.72 -0.36 6.00
N VAL A 112 9.00 0.68 6.41
CA VAL A 112 8.71 0.93 7.83
C VAL A 112 7.95 -0.25 8.45
N THR A 113 6.99 -0.83 7.72
CA THR A 113 6.22 -2.00 8.18
C THR A 113 7.12 -3.22 8.37
N VAL A 114 8.04 -3.49 7.44
CA VAL A 114 9.01 -4.59 7.57
C VAL A 114 9.91 -4.40 8.78
N PHE A 115 10.43 -3.18 9.00
CA PHE A 115 11.25 -2.89 10.18
C PHE A 115 10.47 -2.98 11.49
N ALA A 116 9.21 -2.52 11.51
CA ALA A 116 8.33 -2.65 12.65
C ALA A 116 8.01 -4.12 12.97
N MET A 117 7.72 -4.94 11.96
CA MET A 117 7.48 -6.38 12.10
C MET A 117 8.73 -7.15 12.55
N LYS A 118 9.90 -6.77 12.03
CA LYS A 118 11.18 -7.35 12.42
C LYS A 118 11.43 -7.12 13.91
N GLY A 119 11.27 -5.87 14.37
CA GLY A 119 11.67 -5.47 15.71
C GLY A 119 13.11 -5.92 16.03
N PRO A 120 13.34 -6.63 17.15
CA PRO A 120 14.67 -7.11 17.56
C PRO A 120 15.07 -8.44 16.91
N LEU A 121 14.19 -9.07 16.13
CA LEU A 121 14.45 -10.38 15.56
C LEU A 121 15.54 -10.31 14.49
N SER A 122 16.28 -11.42 14.34
CA SER A 122 17.22 -11.56 13.23
C SER A 122 16.48 -11.69 11.90
N TRP A 123 17.12 -11.27 10.81
CA TRP A 123 16.54 -11.39 9.47
C TRP A 123 16.25 -12.85 9.08
N SER A 124 17.08 -13.79 9.54
CA SER A 124 16.85 -15.22 9.30
C SER A 124 15.55 -15.70 9.93
N VAL A 125 15.26 -15.30 11.18
CA VAL A 125 14.01 -15.67 11.88
C VAL A 125 12.80 -15.05 11.20
N LEU A 126 12.91 -13.80 10.75
CA LEU A 126 11.83 -13.14 10.00
C LEU A 126 11.53 -13.91 8.71
N MET A 127 12.55 -14.28 7.93
CA MET A 127 12.39 -14.99 6.66
C MET A 127 11.81 -16.40 6.85
N SER A 128 12.22 -17.12 7.89
CA SER A 128 11.62 -18.40 8.27
C SER A 128 10.15 -18.26 8.68
N GLY A 129 9.75 -17.09 9.21
CA GLY A 129 8.38 -16.78 9.58
C GLY A 129 7.46 -16.37 8.42
N ILE A 130 8.01 -16.01 7.25
CA ILE A 130 7.21 -15.52 6.11
C ILE A 130 6.20 -16.58 5.61
N GLY A 131 6.56 -17.87 5.67
CA GLY A 131 5.63 -18.95 5.31
C GLY A 131 4.39 -19.03 6.21
N ASN A 132 4.48 -18.48 7.43
CA ASN A 132 3.40 -18.42 8.40
C ASN A 132 2.80 -17.01 8.54
N THR A 133 3.08 -16.10 7.60
CA THR A 133 2.50 -14.75 7.65
C THR A 133 0.99 -14.86 7.42
N ARG A 134 0.20 -14.45 8.41
CA ARG A 134 -1.26 -14.52 8.34
C ARG A 134 -1.83 -13.52 7.33
N LEU A 135 -3.07 -13.78 6.90
CA LEU A 135 -3.77 -13.08 5.82
C LEU A 135 -3.81 -11.55 6.01
N GLY A 136 -3.95 -11.05 7.25
CA GLY A 136 -4.00 -9.61 7.53
C GLY A 136 -2.73 -8.86 7.11
N ALA A 137 -1.54 -9.38 7.43
CA ALA A 137 -0.28 -8.77 7.02
C ALA A 137 -0.08 -8.86 5.50
N ALA A 138 -0.45 -9.99 4.89
CA ALA A 138 -0.43 -10.14 3.42
C ALA A 138 -1.33 -9.11 2.73
N LEU A 139 -2.52 -8.84 3.28
CA LEU A 139 -3.45 -7.83 2.79
C LEU A 139 -2.90 -6.40 2.91
N VAL A 140 -2.21 -6.08 4.01
CA VAL A 140 -1.54 -4.79 4.17
C VAL A 140 -0.43 -4.61 3.12
N PHE A 141 0.42 -5.63 2.91
CA PHE A 141 1.43 -5.58 1.85
C PHE A 141 0.82 -5.50 0.45
N LEU A 142 -0.26 -6.23 0.18
CA LEU A 142 -1.02 -6.09 -1.07
C LEU A 142 -1.57 -4.67 -1.25
N GLY A 143 -2.03 -4.03 -0.19
CA GLY A 143 -2.44 -2.63 -0.19
C GLY A 143 -1.30 -1.69 -0.59
N PHE A 144 -0.09 -1.87 -0.05
CA PHE A 144 1.07 -1.07 -0.45
C PHE A 144 1.48 -1.33 -1.90
N ILE A 145 1.46 -2.60 -2.34
CA ILE A 145 1.75 -2.97 -3.74
C ILE A 145 0.72 -2.33 -4.67
N ALA A 146 -0.57 -2.34 -4.31
CA ALA A 146 -1.62 -1.69 -5.06
C ALA A 146 -1.41 -0.18 -5.15
N LEU A 147 -1.00 0.48 -4.06
CA LEU A 147 -0.67 1.91 -4.06
C LEU A 147 0.51 2.23 -5.00
N ILE A 148 1.56 1.40 -4.97
CA ILE A 148 2.71 1.52 -5.88
C ILE A 148 2.26 1.34 -7.34
N ALA A 149 1.42 0.35 -7.61
CA ALA A 149 0.87 0.09 -8.95
C ALA A 149 0.03 1.27 -9.45
N ILE A 150 -0.82 1.87 -8.60
CA ILE A 150 -1.57 3.09 -8.93
C ILE A 150 -0.61 4.22 -9.31
N GLY A 151 0.48 4.39 -8.55
CA GLY A 151 1.52 5.38 -8.85
C GLY A 151 2.18 5.15 -10.21
N PHE A 152 2.60 3.92 -10.54
CA PHE A 152 3.20 3.63 -11.85
C PHE A 152 2.21 3.82 -13.00
N LEU A 153 0.96 3.40 -12.83
CA LEU A 153 -0.08 3.60 -13.85
C LEU A 153 -0.38 5.09 -14.07
N GLY A 154 -0.42 5.88 -13.00
CA GLY A 154 -0.61 7.33 -13.08
C GLY A 154 0.55 8.06 -13.77
N LEU A 155 1.79 7.63 -13.53
CA LEU A 155 2.97 8.15 -14.25
C LEU A 155 2.89 7.84 -15.75
N GLY A 156 2.49 6.61 -16.11
CA GLY A 156 2.30 6.22 -17.51
C GLY A 156 1.17 7.00 -18.22
N ALA A 157 0.04 7.19 -17.54
CA ALA A 157 -1.08 7.97 -18.08
C ALA A 157 -0.69 9.44 -18.30
N ALA A 158 -0.01 10.06 -17.34
CA ALA A 158 0.44 11.44 -17.46
C ALA A 158 1.64 11.63 -18.41
N ALA A 159 2.38 10.57 -18.73
CA ALA A 159 3.35 10.56 -19.83
C ALA A 159 2.64 10.75 -21.17
N SER A 160 1.64 9.91 -21.45
CA SER A 160 0.89 9.92 -22.72
C SER A 160 0.15 11.24 -23.01
N ALA A 161 -0.39 11.90 -21.99
CA ALA A 161 -1.08 13.18 -22.16
C ALA A 161 -0.14 14.32 -22.60
N CYS A 162 1.13 14.28 -22.18
CA CYS A 162 2.13 15.28 -22.53
C CYS A 162 2.61 15.13 -23.98
N GLU A 163 2.67 13.90 -24.49
CA GLU A 163 3.10 13.60 -25.86
C GLU A 163 2.07 14.05 -26.89
N SER A 164 0.78 13.94 -26.56
CA SER A 164 -0.33 14.43 -27.39
C SER A 164 -0.35 15.95 -27.58
N GLN A 165 0.38 16.72 -26.77
CA GLN A 165 0.43 18.18 -26.85
C GLN A 165 1.68 18.71 -27.57
N ALA A 166 2.55 17.83 -28.09
CA ALA A 166 3.69 18.26 -28.89
C ALA A 166 3.19 18.93 -30.18
N PRO A 167 3.58 20.19 -30.47
CA PRO A 167 3.12 20.90 -31.66
C PRO A 167 3.61 20.16 -32.90
N VAL A 168 2.71 19.88 -33.84
CA VAL A 168 3.04 19.31 -35.15
C VAL A 168 3.91 20.35 -35.85
N THR A 169 5.23 20.14 -35.80
CA THR A 169 6.17 20.90 -36.61
C THR A 169 5.94 20.50 -38.06
N THR A 170 5.03 21.19 -38.73
CA THR A 170 4.90 21.15 -40.18
C THR A 170 6.18 21.75 -40.75
N SER A 171 7.12 20.90 -41.16
CA SER A 171 8.24 21.31 -42.00
C SER A 171 7.69 21.74 -43.35
N VAL A 172 7.85 23.03 -43.67
CA VAL A 172 7.60 23.62 -44.99
C VAL A 172 8.84 23.44 -45.84
#